data_AF-A0A9N8DQ31-F1
#
_entry.id   AF-A0A9N8DQ31-F1
#
_cell.length_a   1.000
_cell.length_b   1.000
_cell.length_c   1.000
_cell.angle_alpha   90.00
_cell.angle_beta   90.00
_cell.angle_gamma   90.00
#
_symmetry.space_group_name_H-M   'P 1'
#
loop_
_entity.id
_entity.type
_entity.pdbx_description
1 polymer ?
#
loop_
_entity_poly.entity_id
_entity_poly.type
_entity_poly.pdbx_seq_one_letter_code
_entity_poly.pdbx_strand_id
1 'polypeptide(L)'
;MKETATKQFEFPDRKPEDWELIASMVAPFPKAQITKDNVSTALSWFDELCSARGLEICDKVFCEDVIWVLLTDTKSEPLLSSESELEAMRSERAQVLEKLQTSFTFSLTRSKGACFAILHRCLEDAPYLFGMEEVNILVAFLAKHDECKEQLWECLKEYVPSTVSNWQFEELLGQDLFPALLHGEMALHDQEARFKRQVAKVADGLSSYARSQLGQDDYICRNLFSQN
;
A
#
# COMPACT_ATOMS: atom_id res chain seq x y z
N MET A 1 -10.24 37.53 13.29
CA MET A 1 -9.06 38.41 13.37
C MET A 1 -9.06 39.18 14.69
N LYS A 2 -8.66 38.54 15.80
CA LYS A 2 -8.49 39.21 17.11
C LYS A 2 -7.06 39.75 17.31
N GLU A 3 -6.08 39.18 16.61
CA GLU A 3 -4.66 39.52 16.70
C GLU A 3 -4.34 40.98 16.33
N THR A 4 -5.10 41.56 15.39
CA THR A 4 -4.91 42.96 14.97
C THR A 4 -5.19 43.96 16.10
N ALA A 5 -5.97 43.57 17.11
CA ALA A 5 -6.35 44.45 18.22
C ALA A 5 -5.33 44.41 19.37
N THR A 6 -4.69 43.26 19.64
CA THR A 6 -3.80 43.07 20.78
C THR A 6 -2.33 43.33 20.45
N LYS A 7 -1.92 43.22 19.17
CA LYS A 7 -0.49 43.21 18.75
C LYS A 7 0.37 42.20 19.50
N GLN A 8 -0.25 41.28 20.22
CA GLN A 8 0.40 40.15 20.85
C GLN A 8 0.13 38.97 19.93
N PHE A 9 1.22 38.38 19.44
CA PHE A 9 1.16 37.05 18.86
C PHE A 9 0.80 36.12 20.01
N GLU A 10 -0.48 35.81 20.15
CA GLU A 10 -0.92 34.71 21.00
C GLU A 10 -0.43 33.46 20.28
N PHE A 11 0.73 32.95 20.71
CA PHE A 11 1.08 31.58 20.39
C PHE A 11 -0.14 30.75 20.79
N PRO A 12 -0.68 29.90 19.88
CA PRO A 12 -1.78 29.06 20.27
C PRO A 12 -1.32 28.33 21.54
N ASP A 13 -2.08 28.41 22.64
CA ASP A 13 -1.85 27.70 23.92
C ASP A 13 -1.85 26.15 23.75
N ARG A 14 -1.68 25.68 22.51
CA ARG A 14 -1.51 24.31 22.10
C ARG A 14 -0.17 23.80 22.65
N LYS A 15 -0.27 23.02 23.72
CA LYS A 15 0.72 22.03 24.17
C LYS A 15 2.16 22.57 24.17
N PRO A 16 2.59 23.22 25.26
CA PRO A 16 3.92 23.81 25.35
C PRO A 16 5.06 22.80 25.07
N GLU A 17 4.84 21.52 25.40
CA GLU A 17 5.79 20.43 25.13
C GLU A 17 6.06 20.23 23.62
N ASP A 18 5.01 20.31 22.79
CA ASP A 18 5.17 20.17 21.33
C ASP A 18 5.97 21.35 20.77
N TRP A 19 5.70 22.57 21.25
CA TRP A 19 6.45 23.75 20.83
C TRP A 19 7.91 23.70 21.27
N GLU A 20 8.19 23.31 22.51
CA GLU A 20 9.56 23.16 23.02
C GLU A 20 10.37 22.17 22.18
N LEU A 21 9.73 21.06 21.77
CA LEU A 21 10.31 20.10 20.84
C LEU A 21 10.71 20.77 19.52
N ILE A 22 9.78 21.48 18.87
CA ILE A 22 10.04 22.15 17.58
C ILE A 22 11.09 23.25 17.72
N ALA A 23 11.00 24.07 18.75
CA ALA A 23 11.98 25.10 19.07
C ALA A 23 13.40 24.49 19.23
N SER A 24 13.49 23.32 19.85
CA SER A 24 14.76 22.61 20.01
C SER A 24 15.31 22.01 18.71
N MET A 25 14.45 21.72 17.72
CA MET A 25 14.84 21.23 16.39
C MET A 25 15.31 22.36 15.46
N VAL A 26 14.71 23.56 15.57
CA VAL A 26 15.04 24.71 14.72
C VAL A 26 16.15 25.61 15.28
N ALA A 27 16.62 25.34 16.50
CA ALA A 27 17.71 26.08 17.12
C ALA A 27 19.01 25.99 16.29
N PRO A 28 19.91 27.00 16.35
CA PRO A 28 21.20 26.97 15.64
C PRO A 28 22.05 25.73 15.93
N PHE A 29 21.87 25.16 17.13
CA PHE A 29 22.45 23.89 17.56
C PHE A 29 21.30 22.97 17.98
N PRO A 30 20.71 22.20 17.05
CA PRO A 30 19.56 21.36 17.34
C PRO A 30 19.87 20.35 18.44
N LYS A 31 18.99 20.26 19.43
CA LYS A 31 19.11 19.30 20.54
C LYS A 31 18.22 18.07 20.35
N ALA A 32 17.16 18.21 19.57
CA ALA A 32 16.27 17.12 19.19
C ALA A 32 16.40 16.81 17.70
N GLN A 33 16.08 15.58 17.34
CA GLN A 33 15.95 15.13 15.96
C GLN A 33 14.52 14.68 15.70
N ILE A 34 14.12 14.75 14.42
CA ILE A 34 12.85 14.17 13.98
C ILE A 34 13.02 12.65 13.95
N THR A 35 12.11 11.95 14.61
CA THR A 35 12.08 10.49 14.74
C THR A 35 10.68 9.98 14.39
N LYS A 36 10.54 8.66 14.23
CA LYS A 36 9.24 8.01 14.03
C LYS A 36 8.17 8.44 15.06
N ASP A 37 8.56 8.62 16.31
CA ASP A 37 7.62 8.90 17.41
C ASP A 37 7.12 10.34 17.41
N ASN A 38 7.88 11.27 16.82
CA ASN A 38 7.57 12.71 16.86
C ASN A 38 7.30 13.34 15.49
N VAL A 39 7.46 12.59 14.39
CA VAL A 39 7.32 13.11 13.03
C VAL A 39 5.93 13.69 12.75
N SER A 40 4.86 13.10 13.30
CA SER A 40 3.49 13.61 13.12
C SER A 40 3.30 15.00 13.76
N THR A 41 3.83 15.18 14.97
CA THR A 41 3.83 16.49 15.66
C THR A 41 4.67 17.49 14.87
N ALA A 42 5.85 17.08 14.41
CA ALA A 42 6.74 17.91 13.60
C ALA A 42 6.12 18.34 12.27
N LEU A 43 5.43 17.45 11.57
CA LEU A 43 4.71 17.74 10.32
C LEU A 43 3.69 18.86 10.52
N SER A 44 2.81 18.71 11.52
CA SER A 44 1.78 19.71 11.80
C SER A 44 2.38 21.08 12.09
N TRP A 45 3.46 21.15 12.87
CA TRP A 45 4.08 22.42 13.21
C TRP A 45 4.87 23.02 12.05
N PHE A 46 5.61 22.24 11.27
CA PHE A 46 6.33 22.76 10.12
C PHE A 46 5.41 23.20 8.99
N ASP A 47 4.24 22.58 8.86
CA ASP A 47 3.18 23.06 7.97
C ASP A 47 2.59 24.39 8.46
N GLU A 48 2.23 24.49 9.74
CA GLU A 48 1.70 25.72 10.36
C GLU A 48 2.71 26.89 10.28
N LEU A 49 4.00 26.60 10.44
CA LEU A 49 5.10 27.57 10.32
C LEU A 49 5.52 27.82 8.86
N CYS A 50 4.90 27.15 7.88
CA CYS A 50 5.27 27.20 6.45
C CYS A 50 6.76 26.92 6.18
N SER A 51 7.38 26.01 6.95
CA SER A 51 8.80 25.68 6.86
C SER A 51 9.04 24.56 5.85
N ALA A 52 9.30 24.94 4.59
CA ALA A 52 9.58 23.98 3.51
C ALA A 52 10.74 23.01 3.83
N ARG A 53 11.81 23.51 4.46
CA ARG A 53 12.94 22.67 4.89
C ARG A 53 12.55 21.70 6.00
N GLY A 54 11.72 22.12 6.96
CA GLY A 54 11.23 21.24 8.01
C GLY A 54 10.38 20.11 7.44
N LEU A 55 9.47 20.44 6.52
CA LEU A 55 8.64 19.48 5.81
C LEU A 55 9.47 18.48 4.99
N GLU A 56 10.55 18.91 4.32
CA GLU A 56 11.43 17.99 3.58
C GLU A 56 12.12 16.96 4.50
N ILE A 57 12.58 17.39 5.69
CA ILE A 57 13.18 16.48 6.66
C ILE A 57 12.13 15.52 7.24
N CYS A 58 10.93 16.03 7.54
CA CYS A 58 9.81 15.19 7.95
C CYS A 58 9.43 14.17 6.87
N ASP A 59 9.32 14.57 5.61
CA ASP A 59 9.01 13.69 4.48
C ASP A 59 10.02 12.54 4.39
N LYS A 60 11.31 12.85 4.56
CA LYS A 60 12.36 11.83 4.58
C LYS A 60 12.14 10.81 5.71
N VAL A 61 11.98 11.27 6.95
CA VAL A 61 11.80 10.38 8.12
C VAL A 61 10.48 9.60 8.03
N PHE A 62 9.40 10.25 7.60
CA PHE A 62 8.09 9.61 7.43
C PHE A 62 8.16 8.52 6.36
N CYS A 63 8.81 8.79 5.23
CA CYS A 63 9.05 7.80 4.20
C CYS A 63 9.88 6.62 4.74
N GLU A 64 11.08 6.88 5.26
CA GLU A 64 12.07 5.85 5.64
C GLU A 64 11.65 5.03 6.88
N ASP A 65 11.16 5.69 7.94
CA ASP A 65 10.97 5.05 9.25
C ASP A 65 9.50 4.71 9.57
N VAL A 66 8.54 5.26 8.81
CA VAL A 66 7.10 4.96 8.98
C VAL A 66 6.59 4.11 7.82
N ILE A 67 6.73 4.58 6.58
CA ILE A 67 6.10 3.94 5.41
C ILE A 67 6.85 2.69 4.97
N TRP A 68 8.17 2.75 4.75
CA TRP A 68 8.92 1.58 4.27
C TRP A 68 8.94 0.41 5.25
N VAL A 69 8.74 0.67 6.55
CA VAL A 69 8.59 -0.39 7.57
C VAL A 69 7.33 -1.24 7.34
N LEU A 70 6.31 -0.70 6.66
CA LEU A 70 5.11 -1.46 6.28
C LEU A 70 5.37 -2.49 5.18
N LEU A 71 6.54 -2.45 4.50
CA LEU A 71 6.87 -3.41 3.45
C LEU A 71 7.63 -4.64 3.91
N THR A 72 8.09 -4.67 5.16
CA THR A 72 9.24 -5.51 5.52
C THR A 72 8.98 -7.03 5.56
N ASP A 73 7.76 -7.54 5.35
CA ASP A 73 7.51 -9.00 5.50
C ASP A 73 6.51 -9.65 4.51
N THR A 74 6.16 -9.03 3.40
CA THR A 74 5.17 -9.58 2.43
C THR A 74 5.70 -10.71 1.53
N LYS A 75 6.70 -11.49 1.96
CA LYS A 75 7.12 -12.71 1.23
C LYS A 75 6.27 -13.93 1.53
N SER A 76 5.35 -13.84 2.49
CA SER A 76 4.45 -14.92 2.88
C SER A 76 3.55 -15.29 1.69
N GLU A 77 3.61 -16.54 1.23
CA GLU A 77 2.64 -17.06 0.26
C GLU A 77 1.24 -17.04 0.89
N PRO A 78 0.31 -16.19 0.42
CA PRO A 78 -0.94 -15.95 1.14
C PRO A 78 -1.90 -17.15 1.17
N LEU A 79 -1.65 -18.14 0.33
CA LEU A 79 -2.54 -19.30 0.13
C LEU A 79 -2.59 -20.26 1.32
N LEU A 80 -1.61 -20.16 2.23
CA LEU A 80 -1.54 -20.96 3.46
C LEU A 80 -1.64 -20.08 4.71
N SER A 81 -1.94 -18.79 4.54
CA SER A 81 -2.03 -17.87 5.66
C SER A 81 -3.25 -18.14 6.51
N SER A 82 -3.06 -18.07 7.83
CA SER A 82 -4.16 -18.10 8.78
C SER A 82 -5.05 -16.85 8.63
N GLU A 83 -6.31 -16.90 9.07
CA GLU A 83 -7.18 -15.70 9.04
C GLU A 83 -6.57 -14.53 9.83
N SER A 84 -5.85 -14.82 10.92
CA SER A 84 -5.14 -13.81 11.69
C SER A 84 -4.04 -13.11 10.90
N GLU A 85 -3.33 -13.83 10.02
CA GLU A 85 -2.32 -13.23 9.14
C GLU A 85 -2.97 -12.40 8.04
N LEU A 86 -4.08 -12.88 7.46
CA LEU A 86 -4.83 -12.11 6.46
C LEU A 86 -5.33 -10.80 7.04
N GLU A 87 -5.83 -10.81 8.27
CA GLU A 87 -6.28 -9.60 8.97
C GLU A 87 -5.13 -8.63 9.25
N ALA A 88 -3.95 -9.13 9.63
CA ALA A 88 -2.76 -8.29 9.77
C ALA A 88 -2.38 -7.63 8.42
N MET A 89 -2.40 -8.39 7.32
CA MET A 89 -2.13 -7.86 5.98
C MET A 89 -3.19 -6.85 5.50
N ARG A 90 -4.45 -6.98 5.91
CA ARG A 90 -5.50 -5.98 5.66
C ARG A 90 -5.22 -4.70 6.45
N SER A 91 -4.90 -4.84 7.73
CA SER A 91 -4.56 -3.71 8.61
C SER A 91 -3.35 -2.92 8.08
N GLU A 92 -2.32 -3.61 7.58
CA GLU A 92 -1.16 -2.95 6.96
C GLU A 92 -1.55 -2.10 5.75
N ARG A 93 -2.45 -2.59 4.88
CA ARG A 93 -2.95 -1.81 3.72
C ARG A 93 -3.75 -0.59 4.14
N ALA A 94 -4.63 -0.75 5.12
CA ALA A 94 -5.39 0.38 5.67
C ALA A 94 -4.44 1.46 6.22
N GLN A 95 -3.36 1.06 6.90
CA GLN A 95 -2.31 1.99 7.34
C GLN A 95 -1.63 2.69 6.16
N VAL A 96 -1.33 1.99 5.06
CA VAL A 96 -0.73 2.62 3.87
C VAL A 96 -1.65 3.71 3.29
N LEU A 97 -2.96 3.47 3.22
CA LEU A 97 -3.93 4.48 2.76
C LEU A 97 -4.01 5.68 3.71
N GLU A 98 -3.96 5.47 5.02
CA GLU A 98 -3.88 6.54 6.03
C GLU A 98 -2.60 7.38 5.86
N LYS A 99 -1.45 6.71 5.62
CA LYS A 99 -0.18 7.41 5.37
C LYS A 99 -0.18 8.16 4.03
N LEU A 100 -0.86 7.63 3.00
CA LEU A 100 -1.08 8.35 1.75
C LEU A 100 -1.92 9.62 1.99
N GLN A 101 -3.00 9.52 2.76
CA GLN A 101 -3.82 10.68 3.15
C GLN A 101 -3.01 11.77 3.83
N THR A 102 -2.18 11.35 4.80
CA THR A 102 -1.27 12.25 5.52
C THR A 102 -0.29 12.90 4.56
N SER A 103 0.27 12.13 3.62
CA SER A 103 1.22 12.61 2.63
C SER A 103 0.61 13.63 1.67
N PHE A 104 -0.66 13.47 1.29
CA PHE A 104 -1.37 14.49 0.51
C PHE A 104 -1.68 15.74 1.32
N THR A 105 -2.11 15.58 2.57
CA THR A 105 -2.41 16.72 3.47
C THR A 105 -1.21 17.65 3.62
N PHE A 106 -0.02 17.09 3.81
CA PHE A 106 1.22 17.86 4.00
C PHE A 106 2.10 17.98 2.74
N SER A 107 1.59 17.58 1.57
CA SER A 107 2.32 17.62 0.28
C SER A 107 3.70 16.92 0.29
N LEU A 108 3.80 15.78 0.98
CA LEU A 108 5.03 15.00 1.17
C LEU A 108 5.34 14.15 -0.07
N THR A 109 6.27 14.62 -0.91
CA THR A 109 6.51 14.05 -2.24
C THR A 109 7.13 12.65 -2.18
N ARG A 110 8.14 12.43 -1.32
CA ARG A 110 8.80 11.12 -1.21
C ARG A 110 7.86 10.08 -0.62
N SER A 111 7.13 10.48 0.42
CA SER A 111 6.15 9.64 1.10
C SER A 111 5.01 9.22 0.18
N LYS A 112 4.47 10.12 -0.66
CA LYS A 112 3.49 9.76 -1.71
C LYS A 112 4.04 8.68 -2.64
N GLY A 113 5.25 8.89 -3.17
CA GLY A 113 5.91 7.94 -4.06
C GLY A 113 6.09 6.55 -3.42
N ALA A 114 6.49 6.51 -2.14
CA ALA A 114 6.59 5.27 -1.39
C ALA A 114 5.23 4.59 -1.21
N CYS A 115 4.19 5.32 -0.80
CA CYS A 115 2.83 4.79 -0.70
C CYS A 115 2.33 4.24 -2.03
N PHE A 116 2.56 4.93 -3.16
CA PHE A 116 2.18 4.41 -4.48
C PHE A 116 2.90 3.12 -4.83
N ALA A 117 4.21 3.04 -4.60
CA ALA A 117 4.97 1.82 -4.84
C ALA A 117 4.44 0.63 -4.01
N ILE A 118 4.03 0.88 -2.76
CA ILE A 118 3.42 -0.15 -1.91
C ILE A 118 2.05 -0.56 -2.44
N LEU A 119 1.18 0.41 -2.74
CA LEU A 119 -0.17 0.14 -3.23
C LEU A 119 -0.15 -0.62 -4.56
N HIS A 120 0.74 -0.24 -5.48
CA HIS A 120 1.00 -0.97 -6.73
C HIS A 120 1.27 -2.44 -6.46
N ARG A 121 2.26 -2.72 -5.63
CA ARG A 121 2.62 -4.08 -5.27
C ARG A 121 1.46 -4.82 -4.58
N CYS A 122 0.74 -4.17 -3.68
CA CYS A 122 -0.40 -4.77 -3.01
C CYS A 122 -1.54 -5.12 -3.97
N LEU A 123 -1.80 -4.27 -4.97
CA LEU A 123 -2.79 -4.50 -6.01
C LEU A 123 -2.36 -5.66 -6.90
N GLU A 124 -1.11 -5.70 -7.35
CA GLU A 124 -0.59 -6.78 -8.20
C GLU A 124 -0.54 -8.15 -7.47
N ASP A 125 0.02 -8.17 -6.25
CA ASP A 125 0.33 -9.43 -5.54
C ASP A 125 -0.94 -10.04 -4.89
N ALA A 126 -1.79 -9.20 -4.30
CA ALA A 126 -2.93 -9.67 -3.51
C ALA A 126 -4.06 -8.61 -3.45
N PRO A 127 -4.79 -8.39 -4.56
CA PRO A 127 -5.84 -7.40 -4.65
C PRO A 127 -7.05 -7.75 -3.76
N TYR A 128 -7.33 -9.03 -3.54
CA TYR A 128 -8.43 -9.52 -2.70
C TYR A 128 -8.31 -9.15 -1.21
N LEU A 129 -7.18 -8.60 -0.78
CA LEU A 129 -6.98 -8.12 0.59
C LEU A 129 -7.41 -6.67 0.77
N PHE A 130 -7.84 -5.97 -0.29
CA PHE A 130 -8.54 -4.70 -0.14
C PHE A 130 -10.00 -4.97 0.16
N GLY A 131 -10.44 -4.61 1.37
CA GLY A 131 -11.84 -4.64 1.73
C GLY A 131 -12.61 -3.50 1.07
N MET A 132 -13.93 -3.52 1.24
CA MET A 132 -14.81 -2.52 0.64
C MET A 132 -14.48 -1.10 1.14
N GLU A 133 -14.09 -0.94 2.41
CA GLU A 133 -13.71 0.36 2.97
C GLU A 133 -12.44 0.91 2.32
N GLU A 134 -11.40 0.08 2.18
CA GLU A 134 -10.16 0.47 1.52
C GLU A 134 -10.38 0.81 0.04
N VAL A 135 -11.23 0.05 -0.66
CA VAL A 135 -11.58 0.34 -2.06
C VAL A 135 -12.33 1.67 -2.18
N ASN A 136 -13.26 1.97 -1.27
CA ASN A 136 -13.93 3.28 -1.24
C ASN A 136 -12.93 4.43 -1.05
N ILE A 137 -11.99 4.27 -0.12
CA ILE A 137 -10.94 5.26 0.13
C ILE A 137 -10.07 5.44 -1.13
N LEU A 138 -9.67 4.33 -1.77
CA LEU A 138 -8.87 4.35 -2.98
C LEU A 138 -9.57 5.07 -4.14
N VAL A 139 -10.86 4.77 -4.38
CA VAL A 139 -11.66 5.45 -5.40
C VAL A 139 -11.82 6.94 -5.07
N ALA A 140 -12.03 7.29 -3.79
CA ALA A 140 -12.08 8.69 -3.38
C ALA A 140 -10.76 9.42 -3.64
N PHE A 141 -9.60 8.77 -3.45
CA PHE A 141 -8.30 9.31 -3.81
C PHE A 141 -8.18 9.56 -5.31
N LEU A 142 -8.58 8.60 -6.15
CA LEU A 142 -8.57 8.76 -7.61
C LEU A 142 -9.47 9.92 -8.04
N ALA A 143 -10.68 10.04 -7.48
CA ALA A 143 -11.61 11.10 -7.83
C ALA A 143 -11.08 12.50 -7.43
N LYS A 144 -10.33 12.60 -6.34
CA LYS A 144 -9.89 13.87 -5.76
C LYS A 144 -8.50 14.33 -6.25
N HIS A 145 -7.60 13.41 -6.60
CA HIS A 145 -6.20 13.71 -6.85
C HIS A 145 -5.74 13.14 -8.19
N ASP A 146 -5.43 14.00 -9.16
CA ASP A 146 -4.97 13.58 -10.50
C ASP A 146 -3.68 12.76 -10.44
N GLU A 147 -2.77 13.08 -9.51
CA GLU A 147 -1.55 12.30 -9.27
C GLU A 147 -1.87 10.84 -8.88
N CYS A 148 -2.93 10.59 -8.09
CA CYS A 148 -3.37 9.22 -7.80
C CYS A 148 -3.87 8.52 -9.05
N LYS A 149 -4.59 9.23 -9.93
CA LYS A 149 -5.06 8.66 -11.20
C LYS A 149 -3.86 8.25 -12.04
N GLU A 150 -2.93 9.16 -12.29
CA GLU A 150 -1.74 8.87 -13.11
C GLU A 150 -0.92 7.70 -12.56
N GLN A 151 -0.76 7.62 -11.24
CA GLN A 151 0.05 6.59 -10.62
C GLN A 151 -0.67 5.26 -10.52
N LEU A 152 -1.92 5.21 -10.02
CA LEU A 152 -2.59 3.95 -9.65
C LEU A 152 -3.54 3.40 -10.71
N TRP A 153 -3.93 4.22 -11.70
CA TRP A 153 -4.94 3.82 -12.68
C TRP A 153 -4.51 2.61 -13.49
N GLU A 154 -3.26 2.56 -13.95
CA GLU A 154 -2.78 1.47 -14.81
C GLU A 154 -2.93 0.10 -14.13
N CYS A 155 -2.71 0.01 -12.81
CA CYS A 155 -2.91 -1.24 -12.07
C CYS A 155 -4.37 -1.53 -11.78
N LEU A 156 -5.17 -0.50 -11.50
CA LEU A 156 -6.60 -0.69 -11.24
C LEU A 156 -7.39 -1.07 -12.49
N LYS A 157 -6.91 -0.66 -13.66
CA LYS A 157 -7.53 -0.95 -14.95
C LYS A 157 -7.62 -2.46 -15.23
N GLU A 158 -6.72 -3.27 -14.66
CA GLU A 158 -6.79 -4.73 -14.78
C GLU A 158 -8.06 -5.31 -14.13
N TYR A 159 -8.63 -4.60 -13.16
CA TYR A 159 -9.86 -4.98 -12.44
C TYR A 159 -11.08 -4.19 -12.92
N VAL A 160 -10.98 -3.53 -14.07
CA VAL A 160 -12.11 -2.88 -14.73
C VAL A 160 -12.47 -3.68 -15.99
N PRO A 161 -13.76 -3.94 -16.26
CA PRO A 161 -14.15 -4.66 -17.47
C PRO A 161 -13.55 -4.00 -18.72
N SER A 162 -12.94 -4.80 -19.59
CA SER A 162 -12.27 -4.32 -20.82
C SER A 162 -13.18 -3.55 -21.79
N THR A 163 -14.50 -3.63 -21.60
CA THR A 163 -15.51 -2.86 -22.33
C THR A 163 -15.56 -1.39 -21.93
N VAL A 164 -15.02 -1.04 -20.75
CA VAL A 164 -14.91 0.32 -20.25
C VAL A 164 -13.71 0.99 -20.88
N SER A 165 -13.98 2.00 -21.69
CA SER A 165 -12.96 2.88 -22.26
C SER A 165 -12.43 3.89 -21.24
N ASN A 166 -11.25 4.46 -21.49
CA ASN A 166 -10.63 5.43 -20.57
C ASN A 166 -11.52 6.67 -20.29
N TRP A 167 -12.38 7.10 -21.23
CA TRP A 167 -13.27 8.24 -20.97
C TRP A 167 -14.42 7.88 -20.03
N GLN A 168 -14.88 6.62 -20.06
CA GLN A 168 -15.91 6.13 -19.15
C GLN A 168 -15.37 5.97 -17.74
N PHE A 169 -14.05 5.84 -17.58
CA PHE A 169 -13.45 5.75 -16.25
C PHE A 169 -13.69 7.01 -15.41
N GLU A 170 -13.53 8.20 -16.00
CA GLU A 170 -13.83 9.46 -15.30
C GLU A 170 -15.31 9.55 -14.90
N GLU A 171 -16.21 9.06 -15.77
CA GLU A 171 -17.62 8.96 -15.45
C GLU A 171 -17.88 7.97 -14.31
N LEU A 172 -17.21 6.81 -14.32
CA LEU A 172 -17.30 5.78 -13.29
C LEU A 172 -16.78 6.25 -11.94
N LEU A 173 -15.67 7.01 -11.90
CA LEU A 173 -15.16 7.60 -10.65
C LEU A 173 -16.19 8.50 -9.96
N GLY A 174 -17.11 9.09 -10.72
CA GLY A 174 -18.23 9.87 -10.20
C GLY A 174 -19.45 9.05 -9.76
N GLN A 175 -19.46 7.73 -9.95
CA GLN A 175 -20.59 6.85 -9.62
C GLN A 175 -20.39 6.17 -8.27
N ASP A 176 -21.41 6.21 -7.41
CA ASP A 176 -21.40 5.57 -6.09
C ASP A 176 -21.22 4.04 -6.14
N LEU A 177 -21.52 3.42 -7.28
CA LEU A 177 -21.43 1.96 -7.48
C LEU A 177 -20.03 1.50 -7.93
N PHE A 178 -19.16 2.41 -8.36
CA PHE A 178 -17.86 2.03 -8.90
C PHE A 178 -16.95 1.31 -7.88
N PRO A 179 -16.86 1.72 -6.60
CA PRO A 179 -16.12 0.96 -5.60
C PRO A 179 -16.60 -0.49 -5.46
N ALA A 180 -17.92 -0.72 -5.54
CA ALA A 180 -18.49 -2.05 -5.39
C ALA A 180 -18.17 -2.94 -6.61
N LEU A 181 -18.21 -2.35 -7.80
CA LEU A 181 -17.80 -3.02 -9.04
C LEU A 181 -16.32 -3.42 -8.96
N LEU A 182 -15.45 -2.47 -8.62
CA LEU A 182 -14.01 -2.68 -8.54
C LEU A 182 -13.66 -3.77 -7.51
N HIS A 183 -14.26 -3.71 -6.32
CA HIS A 183 -14.08 -4.74 -5.29
C HIS A 183 -14.54 -6.13 -5.77
N GLY A 184 -15.68 -6.21 -6.48
CA GLY A 184 -16.18 -7.45 -7.06
C GLY A 184 -15.23 -8.06 -8.09
N GLU A 185 -14.69 -7.24 -9.00
CA GLU A 185 -13.73 -7.67 -10.02
C GLU A 185 -12.38 -8.09 -9.40
N MET A 186 -11.88 -7.37 -8.39
CA MET A 186 -10.69 -7.77 -7.63
C MET A 186 -10.86 -9.16 -6.98
N ALA A 187 -12.04 -9.42 -6.41
CA ALA A 187 -12.36 -10.72 -5.83
C ALA A 187 -12.48 -11.82 -6.89
N LEU A 188 -13.10 -11.53 -8.04
CA LEU A 188 -13.21 -12.46 -9.17
C LEU A 188 -11.83 -12.82 -9.73
N HIS A 189 -10.98 -11.82 -9.96
CA HIS A 189 -9.64 -12.02 -10.49
C HIS A 189 -8.78 -12.89 -9.58
N ASP A 190 -8.90 -12.73 -8.25
CA ASP A 190 -8.24 -13.61 -7.29
C ASP A 190 -8.79 -15.05 -7.34
N GLN A 191 -10.11 -15.24 -7.43
CA GLN A 191 -10.70 -16.57 -7.59
C GLN A 191 -10.18 -17.27 -8.85
N GLU A 192 -10.10 -16.56 -9.98
CA GLU A 192 -9.53 -17.09 -11.21
C GLU A 192 -8.04 -17.44 -11.07
N ALA A 193 -7.26 -16.57 -10.43
CA ALA A 193 -5.85 -16.81 -10.17
C ALA A 193 -5.63 -18.06 -9.29
N ARG A 194 -6.44 -18.22 -8.23
CA ARG A 194 -6.43 -19.41 -7.37
C ARG A 194 -6.79 -20.67 -8.14
N PHE A 195 -7.83 -20.61 -8.96
CA PHE A 195 -8.24 -21.74 -9.79
C PHE A 195 -7.14 -22.14 -10.77
N LYS A 196 -6.55 -21.19 -11.50
CA LYS A 196 -5.42 -21.42 -12.41
C LYS A 196 -4.23 -22.08 -11.69
N ARG A 197 -3.88 -21.60 -10.49
CA ARG A 197 -2.79 -22.19 -9.67
C ARG A 197 -3.11 -23.61 -9.22
N GLN A 198 -4.35 -23.91 -8.83
CA GLN A 198 -4.76 -25.27 -8.46
C GLN A 198 -4.68 -26.23 -9.66
N VAL A 199 -5.16 -25.80 -10.83
CA VAL A 199 -5.05 -26.58 -12.07
C VAL A 199 -3.58 -26.86 -12.41
N ALA A 200 -2.70 -25.86 -12.30
CA ALA A 200 -1.27 -26.03 -12.53
C ALA A 200 -0.64 -27.05 -11.55
N LYS A 201 -0.94 -26.95 -10.24
CA LYS A 201 -0.46 -27.90 -9.22
C LYS A 201 -0.90 -29.34 -9.52
N VAL A 202 -2.14 -29.54 -9.95
CA VAL A 202 -2.63 -30.88 -10.34
C VAL A 202 -1.92 -31.39 -11.59
N ALA A 203 -1.72 -30.54 -12.60
CA ALA A 203 -1.01 -30.91 -13.82
C ALA A 203 0.46 -31.30 -13.56
N ASP A 204 1.15 -30.57 -12.67
CA ASP A 204 2.51 -30.88 -12.23
C ASP A 204 2.56 -32.18 -11.42
N GLY A 205 1.57 -32.40 -10.54
CA GLY A 205 1.40 -33.65 -9.81
C GLY A 205 1.23 -34.87 -10.73
N LEU A 206 0.37 -34.75 -11.75
CA LEU A 206 0.18 -35.81 -12.75
C LEU A 206 1.45 -36.04 -13.60
N SER A 207 2.14 -34.96 -13.98
CA SER A 207 3.38 -35.04 -14.76
C SER A 207 4.51 -35.72 -13.96
N SER A 208 4.66 -35.39 -12.68
CA SER A 208 5.64 -36.02 -11.79
C SER A 208 5.33 -37.49 -11.54
N TYR A 209 4.04 -37.85 -11.38
CA TYR A 209 3.60 -39.24 -11.26
C TYR A 209 3.85 -40.06 -12.54
N ALA A 210 3.56 -39.49 -13.72
CA ALA A 210 3.83 -40.15 -14.98
C ALA A 210 5.33 -40.43 -15.19
N ARG A 211 6.20 -39.48 -14.80
CA ARG A 211 7.67 -39.67 -14.86
C ARG A 211 8.17 -40.74 -13.89
N SER A 212 7.57 -40.87 -12.71
CA SER A 212 7.98 -41.89 -11.74
C SER A 212 7.58 -43.31 -12.18
N GLN A 213 6.41 -43.47 -12.81
CA GLN A 213 5.98 -44.74 -13.39
C GLN A 213 6.92 -45.21 -14.51
N LEU A 214 7.24 -44.32 -15.47
CA LEU A 214 8.17 -44.65 -16.55
C LEU A 214 9.58 -45.00 -16.03
N GLY A 215 10.04 -44.31 -14.99
CA GLY A 215 11.33 -44.63 -14.36
C GLY A 215 11.35 -45.97 -13.62
N GLN A 216 10.22 -46.42 -13.05
CA GLN A 216 10.10 -47.74 -12.44
C GLN A 216 10.11 -48.85 -13.48
N ASP A 217 9.43 -48.66 -14.62
CA ASP A 217 9.43 -49.62 -15.72
C ASP A 217 10.83 -49.80 -16.32
N ASP A 218 11.59 -48.72 -16.50
CA ASP A 218 12.98 -48.78 -16.95
C ASP A 218 13.90 -49.55 -15.97
N TYR A 219 13.66 -49.42 -14.66
CA TYR A 219 14.40 -50.16 -13.63
C TYR A 219 14.08 -51.65 -13.64
N ILE A 220 12.80 -52.02 -13.82
CA ILE A 220 12.36 -53.41 -13.94
C ILE A 220 12.98 -54.05 -15.19
N CYS A 221 12.95 -53.36 -16.34
CA CYS A 221 13.58 -53.84 -17.57
C CYS A 221 15.09 -54.05 -17.40
N ARG A 222 15.83 -53.11 -16.80
CA ARG A 222 17.29 -53.26 -16.60
C ARG A 222 17.68 -54.45 -15.72
N ASN A 223 16.91 -54.75 -14.67
CA ASN A 223 17.20 -55.87 -13.78
C ASN A 223 16.87 -57.24 -14.40
N LEU A 224 15.88 -57.31 -15.29
CA LEU A 224 15.57 -58.54 -16.02
C LEU A 224 16.66 -58.92 -17.04
N PHE A 225 17.37 -57.93 -17.60
CA PHE A 225 18.44 -58.18 -18.57
C PHE A 225 19.83 -58.40 -17.96
N SER A 226 20.05 -58.14 -16.66
CA SER A 226 21.37 -58.35 -16.03
C SER A 226 21.56 -59.75 -15.41
N GLN A 227 20.50 -60.58 -15.39
CA GLN A 227 20.53 -61.94 -14.83
C GLN A 227 20.71 -63.07 -15.88
N ASN A 228 20.90 -62.73 -17.16
CA ASN A 228 21.27 -63.66 -18.24
C ASN A 228 22.67 -63.35 -18.75
#